data_AF-A0A920AV04-F1
#
_entry.id   AF-A0A920AV04-F1
#
_cell.length_a   1.000
_cell.length_b   1.000
_cell.length_c   1.000
_cell.angle_alpha   90.00
_cell.angle_beta   90.00
_cell.angle_gamma   90.00
#
_symmetry.space_group_name_H-M   'P 1'
#
loop_
_entity.id
_entity.type
_entity.pdbx_description
1 polymer ?
#
loop_
_entity_poly.entity_id
_entity_poly.type
_entity_poly.pdbx_seq_one_letter_code
_entity_poly.pdbx_strand_id
1 'polypeptide(L)'
;MSNLKKFLTFTLFIMVSVFYSQEKNKSKIDNYLVNNFSLKSNQYSVKSSIETNPNYDVYYVQQKFNNIDVHNAISTMAIKNGEVKSYNNRFVNDNYGQSSLLVPKIDSYAAIEKGLNELKISEFKNSPNGWTHTNPYN
;
A
#
# COMPACT_ATOMS: atom_id res chain seq x y z
N MET A 1 -31.40 -24.93 22.08
CA MET A 1 -30.97 -23.58 21.65
C MET A 1 -31.85 -23.15 20.49
N SER A 2 -32.58 -22.03 20.59
CA SER A 2 -33.55 -21.62 19.54
C SER A 2 -32.84 -21.31 18.22
N ASN A 3 -33.56 -21.41 17.10
CA ASN A 3 -33.02 -21.09 15.78
C ASN A 3 -32.48 -19.65 15.70
N LEU A 4 -33.09 -18.72 16.44
CA LEU A 4 -32.61 -17.34 16.59
C LEU A 4 -31.25 -17.27 17.29
N LYS A 5 -31.03 -18.04 18.37
CA LYS A 5 -29.73 -18.10 19.05
C LYS A 5 -28.65 -18.69 18.16
N LYS A 6 -28.97 -19.73 17.36
CA LYS A 6 -28.04 -20.34 16.40
C LYS A 6 -27.62 -19.36 15.30
N PHE A 7 -28.58 -18.63 14.73
CA PHE A 7 -28.33 -17.60 13.73
C PHE A 7 -27.44 -16.49 14.29
N LEU A 8 -27.75 -15.95 15.47
CA LEU A 8 -26.92 -14.94 16.15
C LEU A 8 -25.48 -15.42 16.40
N THR A 9 -25.29 -16.65 16.87
CA THR A 9 -23.93 -17.20 17.05
C THR A 9 -23.18 -17.36 15.74
N PHE A 10 -23.86 -17.74 14.66
CA PHE A 10 -23.23 -17.88 13.34
C PHE A 10 -22.82 -16.52 12.77
N THR A 11 -23.68 -15.51 12.85
CA THR A 11 -23.37 -14.15 12.39
C THR A 11 -22.24 -13.53 13.20
N LEU A 12 -22.19 -13.79 14.51
CA LEU A 12 -21.08 -13.36 15.36
C LEU A 12 -19.75 -14.02 14.94
N PHE A 13 -19.77 -15.31 14.60
CA PHE A 13 -18.58 -16.03 14.14
C PHE A 13 -18.04 -15.47 12.82
N ILE A 14 -18.93 -15.14 11.88
CA ILE A 14 -18.55 -14.51 10.60
C ILE A 14 -17.92 -13.14 10.84
N MET A 15 -18.58 -12.27 11.63
CA MET A 15 -18.04 -10.95 11.95
C MET A 15 -16.64 -11.02 12.54
N VAL A 16 -16.42 -11.89 13.52
CA VAL A 16 -15.10 -12.06 14.17
C VAL A 16 -14.04 -12.47 13.13
N SER A 17 -14.33 -13.42 12.24
CA SER A 17 -13.38 -13.87 11.22
C SER A 17 -12.95 -12.78 10.22
N VAL A 18 -13.84 -11.85 9.88
CA VAL A 18 -13.56 -10.74 8.94
C VAL A 18 -12.60 -9.72 9.55
N PHE A 19 -12.70 -9.42 10.85
CA PHE A 19 -11.79 -8.48 11.53
C PHE A 19 -10.38 -9.05 11.76
N TYR A 20 -10.25 -10.34 12.08
CA TYR A 20 -8.93 -10.96 12.30
C TYR A 20 -8.07 -11.06 11.03
N SER A 21 -8.69 -11.13 9.85
CA SER A 21 -7.97 -11.32 8.57
C SER A 21 -7.19 -10.06 8.14
N GLN A 22 -7.71 -8.86 8.39
CA GLN A 22 -7.04 -7.61 7.97
C GLN A 22 -5.94 -7.13 8.93
N GLU A 23 -5.85 -7.70 10.14
CA GLU A 23 -4.94 -7.19 11.19
C GLU A 23 -3.79 -8.11 11.59
N LYS A 24 -3.74 -9.38 11.11
CA LYS A 24 -2.84 -10.45 11.62
C LYS A 24 -1.43 -9.99 12.03
N ASN A 25 -0.81 -9.10 11.25
CA ASN A 25 0.51 -8.54 11.56
C ASN A 25 0.61 -7.02 11.57
N LYS A 26 -0.51 -6.28 11.48
CA LYS A 26 -0.48 -4.82 11.40
C LYS A 26 0.23 -4.20 12.60
N SER A 27 -0.15 -4.56 13.83
CA SER A 27 0.48 -4.06 15.05
C SER A 27 1.99 -4.35 15.13
N LYS A 28 2.45 -5.48 14.58
CA LYS A 28 3.87 -5.85 14.54
C LYS A 28 4.65 -4.99 13.55
N ILE A 29 4.06 -4.74 12.38
CA ILE A 29 4.59 -3.83 11.37
C ILE A 29 4.68 -2.42 11.98
N ASP A 30 3.58 -1.94 12.57
CA ASP A 30 3.50 -0.62 13.20
C ASP A 30 4.59 -0.44 14.27
N ASN A 31 4.70 -1.38 15.20
CA ASN A 31 5.73 -1.33 16.26
C ASN A 31 7.15 -1.35 15.67
N TYR A 32 7.41 -2.19 14.67
CA TYR A 32 8.74 -2.26 14.05
C TYR A 32 9.11 -0.94 13.37
N LEU A 33 8.17 -0.34 12.64
CA LEU A 33 8.41 0.92 11.91
C LEU A 33 8.58 2.12 12.84
N VAL A 34 7.78 2.20 13.91
CA VAL A 34 7.95 3.24 14.94
C VAL A 34 9.31 3.10 15.62
N ASN A 35 9.67 1.90 16.07
CA ASN A 35 10.88 1.69 16.85
C ASN A 35 12.18 1.85 16.04
N ASN A 36 12.18 1.47 14.77
CA ASN A 36 13.40 1.50 13.94
C ASN A 36 13.52 2.73 13.05
N PHE A 37 12.39 3.36 12.67
CA PHE A 37 12.38 4.46 11.70
C PHE A 37 11.60 5.69 12.16
N SER A 38 10.98 5.65 13.36
CA SER A 38 10.07 6.71 13.83
C SER A 38 8.91 7.01 12.88
N LEU A 39 8.57 6.06 11.99
CA LEU A 39 7.44 6.21 11.07
C LEU A 39 6.12 5.96 11.80
N LYS A 40 5.19 6.90 11.70
CA LYS A 40 3.82 6.78 12.21
C LYS A 40 2.90 6.12 11.18
N SER A 41 1.77 5.58 11.64
CA SER A 41 0.81 4.83 10.81
C SER A 41 0.20 5.63 9.65
N ASN A 42 0.22 6.96 9.69
CA ASN A 42 -0.22 7.83 8.59
C ASN A 42 0.89 8.11 7.55
N GLN A 43 2.12 7.70 7.81
CA GLN A 43 3.29 7.89 6.94
C GLN A 43 3.60 6.65 6.10
N TYR A 44 2.75 5.61 6.15
CA TYR A 44 2.87 4.47 5.26
C TYR A 44 1.50 3.81 4.99
N SER A 45 1.48 2.93 4.00
CA SER A 45 0.44 1.93 3.80
C SER A 45 1.07 0.55 3.69
N VAL A 46 0.45 -0.45 4.32
CA VAL A 46 0.80 -1.84 4.08
C VAL A 46 0.01 -2.28 2.86
N LYS A 47 0.70 -2.48 1.73
CA LYS A 47 0.09 -3.14 0.57
C LYS A 47 -0.13 -4.62 0.95
N SER A 48 -1.20 -5.21 0.46
CA SER A 48 -1.65 -6.58 0.80
C SER A 48 -0.50 -7.59 0.87
N SER A 49 -0.67 -8.65 1.68
CA SER A 49 0.31 -9.74 1.81
C SER A 49 0.68 -10.27 0.41
N ILE A 50 1.98 -10.25 0.11
CA ILE A 50 2.54 -10.67 -1.18
C ILE A 50 2.62 -12.20 -1.22
N GLU A 51 2.99 -12.77 -0.07
CA GLU A 51 3.09 -14.20 0.13
C GLU A 51 2.66 -14.51 1.56
N THR A 52 1.65 -15.37 1.68
CA THR A 52 1.22 -15.94 2.96
C THR A 52 1.41 -17.44 2.84
N ASN A 53 2.35 -18.00 3.59
CA ASN A 53 2.47 -19.45 3.72
C ASN A 53 2.43 -19.84 5.21
N PRO A 54 2.31 -21.13 5.56
CA PRO A 54 2.18 -21.55 6.95
C PRO A 54 3.35 -21.12 7.86
N ASN A 55 4.50 -20.79 7.28
CA ASN A 55 5.74 -20.50 8.00
C ASN A 55 6.06 -19.01 8.11
N TYR A 56 5.60 -18.18 7.17
CA TYR A 56 5.83 -16.74 7.18
C TYR A 56 4.84 -15.96 6.31
N ASP A 57 4.72 -14.67 6.61
CA ASP A 57 3.97 -13.69 5.84
C ASP A 57 4.93 -12.61 5.30
N VAL A 58 4.77 -12.19 4.04
CA VAL A 58 5.59 -11.12 3.42
C VAL A 58 4.72 -9.94 3.01
N TYR A 59 5.13 -8.73 3.38
CA TYR A 59 4.40 -7.49 3.15
C TYR A 59 5.23 -6.48 2.36
N TYR A 60 4.56 -5.67 1.54
CA TYR A 60 5.10 -4.41 1.04
C TYR A 60 4.61 -3.27 1.93
N VAL A 61 5.53 -2.43 2.36
CA VAL A 61 5.22 -1.21 3.10
C VAL A 61 5.60 -0.03 2.20
N GLN A 62 4.62 0.78 1.85
CA GLN A 62 4.75 1.95 0.97
C GLN A 62 4.82 3.22 1.82
N GLN A 63 5.92 3.96 1.78
CA GLN A 63 6.02 5.24 2.50
C GLN A 63 5.11 6.30 1.86
N LYS A 64 4.61 7.20 2.70
CA LYS A 64 3.77 8.34 2.35
C LYS A 64 4.30 9.63 2.96
N PHE A 65 4.16 10.72 2.22
CA PHE A 65 4.29 12.09 2.74
C PHE A 65 3.01 12.85 2.44
N ASN A 66 2.40 13.47 3.45
CA ASN A 66 1.13 14.20 3.31
C ASN A 66 0.04 13.37 2.60
N ASN A 67 -0.04 12.08 2.92
CA ASN A 67 -0.95 11.10 2.31
C ASN A 67 -0.71 10.81 0.81
N ILE A 68 0.42 11.25 0.24
CA ILE A 68 0.86 10.94 -1.12
C ILE A 68 1.89 9.81 -1.06
N ASP A 69 1.69 8.78 -1.86
CA ASP A 69 2.63 7.65 -1.97
C ASP A 69 3.96 8.12 -2.59
N VAL A 70 5.06 7.76 -1.95
CA VAL A 70 6.41 7.98 -2.50
C VAL A 70 6.77 6.76 -3.35
N HIS A 71 6.51 6.82 -4.67
CA HIS A 71 6.54 5.66 -5.57
C HIS A 71 7.75 4.70 -5.44
N ASN A 72 8.96 5.21 -5.14
CA ASN A 72 10.17 4.37 -5.04
C ASN A 72 10.57 4.01 -3.59
N ALA A 73 9.80 4.45 -2.60
CA ALA A 73 10.01 4.18 -1.19
C ALA A 73 9.11 3.04 -0.72
N ILE A 74 9.36 1.85 -1.26
CA ILE A 74 8.66 0.61 -0.92
C ILE A 74 9.65 -0.33 -0.25
N SER A 75 9.29 -0.80 0.93
CA SER A 75 10.08 -1.74 1.71
C SER A 75 9.38 -3.09 1.80
N THR A 76 10.16 -4.16 1.83
CA THR A 76 9.65 -5.53 1.97
C THR A 76 9.91 -6.02 3.38
N MET A 77 8.90 -6.59 4.03
CA MET A 77 9.00 -7.11 5.39
C MET A 77 8.53 -8.56 5.45
N ALA A 78 9.36 -9.45 6.00
CA ALA A 78 9.00 -10.85 6.27
C ALA A 78 8.76 -11.07 7.76
N ILE A 79 7.61 -11.65 8.10
CA ILE A 79 7.17 -11.88 9.49
C ILE A 79 6.98 -13.37 9.71
N LYS A 80 7.63 -13.90 10.73
CA LYS A 80 7.52 -15.32 11.15
C LYS A 80 7.43 -15.41 12.65
N ASN A 81 6.50 -16.24 13.14
CA ASN A 81 6.22 -16.43 14.56
C ASN A 81 5.95 -15.11 15.31
N GLY A 82 5.32 -14.15 14.64
CA GLY A 82 5.00 -12.84 15.21
C GLY A 82 6.14 -11.83 15.24
N GLU A 83 7.31 -12.15 14.67
CA GLU A 83 8.48 -11.27 14.65
C GLU A 83 8.90 -10.94 13.22
N VAL A 84 9.41 -9.73 13.01
CA VAL A 84 10.05 -9.32 11.75
C VAL A 84 11.40 -10.03 11.65
N LYS A 85 11.53 -10.96 10.68
CA LYS A 85 12.77 -11.73 10.45
C LYS A 85 13.64 -11.14 9.37
N SER A 86 13.05 -10.45 8.39
CA SER A 86 13.81 -9.67 7.42
C SER A 86 13.08 -8.38 7.06
N TYR A 87 13.87 -7.37 6.75
CA TYR A 87 13.38 -6.07 6.30
C TYR A 87 14.35 -5.52 5.27
N ASN A 88 13.86 -5.28 4.05
CA ASN A 88 14.61 -4.62 2.99
C ASN A 88 14.02 -3.23 2.78
N ASN A 89 14.77 -2.19 3.18
CA ASN A 89 14.28 -0.82 3.26
C ASN A 89 14.62 0.00 2.01
N ARG A 90 13.64 0.76 1.50
CA ARG A 90 13.89 1.80 0.48
C ARG A 90 13.32 3.16 0.87
N PHE A 91 12.94 3.35 2.13
CA PHE A 91 12.39 4.62 2.60
C PHE A 91 13.38 5.77 2.42
N VAL A 92 12.83 6.92 2.06
CA VAL A 92 13.58 8.16 1.91
C VAL A 92 13.43 9.00 3.16
N ASN A 93 14.38 9.92 3.38
CA ASN A 93 14.36 10.80 4.53
C ASN A 93 13.13 11.73 4.49
N ASP A 94 12.45 11.86 5.64
CA ASP A 94 11.27 12.72 5.81
C ASP A 94 11.51 14.18 5.39
N ASN A 95 12.75 14.68 5.51
CA ASN A 95 13.12 16.04 5.10
C ASN A 95 12.87 16.32 3.61
N TYR A 96 12.84 15.31 2.74
CA TYR A 96 12.53 15.49 1.32
C TYR A 96 11.04 15.82 1.07
N GLY A 97 10.14 15.42 1.98
CA GLY A 97 8.69 15.48 1.80
C GLY A 97 7.98 16.66 2.44
N GLN A 98 8.62 17.38 3.37
CA GLN A 98 7.92 18.32 4.26
C GLN A 98 7.43 19.61 3.58
N SER A 99 8.11 20.12 2.54
CA SER A 99 7.76 21.41 1.93
C SER A 99 7.31 21.34 0.46
N SER A 100 7.62 20.25 -0.24
CA SER A 100 7.50 20.19 -1.71
C SER A 100 6.21 19.56 -2.22
N LEU A 101 5.41 18.94 -1.34
CA LEU A 101 4.30 18.05 -1.73
C LEU A 101 2.90 18.56 -1.38
N LEU A 102 2.77 19.73 -0.75
CA LEU A 102 1.44 20.26 -0.37
C LEU A 102 0.70 20.90 -1.55
N VAL A 103 1.45 21.50 -2.48
CA VAL A 103 0.90 22.15 -3.68
C VAL A 103 1.70 21.68 -4.89
N PRO A 104 1.04 21.06 -5.90
CA PRO A 104 1.73 20.62 -7.10
C PRO A 104 2.29 21.83 -7.85
N LYS A 105 3.55 21.73 -8.31
CA LYS A 105 4.22 22.81 -9.05
C LYS A 105 3.63 23.04 -10.44
N ILE A 106 2.99 22.01 -11.00
CA ILE A 106 2.29 22.01 -12.29
C ILE A 106 1.02 21.19 -12.13
N ASP A 107 -0.03 21.55 -12.85
CA ASP A 107 -1.25 20.73 -12.89
C ASP A 107 -1.02 19.42 -13.67
N SER A 108 -2.00 18.52 -13.58
CA SER A 108 -1.95 17.20 -14.21
C SER A 108 -1.92 17.28 -15.74
N TYR A 109 -2.60 18.25 -16.36
CA TYR A 109 -2.61 18.42 -17.81
C TYR A 109 -1.23 18.83 -18.31
N ALA A 110 -0.63 19.85 -17.70
CA ALA A 110 0.71 20.32 -18.00
C ALA A 110 1.77 19.23 -17.74
N ALA A 111 1.61 18.40 -16.71
CA ALA A 111 2.50 17.27 -16.45
C ALA A 111 2.43 16.21 -17.56
N ILE A 112 1.23 15.86 -18.01
CA ILE A 112 1.02 14.92 -19.12
C ILE A 112 1.61 15.48 -20.42
N GLU A 113 1.30 16.73 -20.76
CA GLU A 113 1.80 17.38 -21.97
C GLU A 113 3.34 17.43 -22.00
N LYS A 114 3.98 17.82 -20.88
CA LYS A 114 5.44 17.79 -20.76
C LYS A 114 6.02 16.39 -20.92
N GLY A 115 5.37 15.39 -20.32
CA GLY A 115 5.78 13.99 -20.45
C GLY A 115 5.70 13.48 -21.89
N LEU A 116 4.62 13.81 -22.61
CA LEU A 116 4.45 13.45 -24.03
C LEU A 116 5.52 14.10 -24.90
N ASN A 117 5.78 15.39 -24.69
CA ASN A 117 6.81 16.14 -25.43
C ASN A 117 8.22 15.58 -25.19
N GLU A 118 8.59 15.32 -23.93
CA GLU A 118 9.89 14.74 -23.56
C GLU A 118 10.10 13.35 -24.19
N LEU A 119 9.05 12.53 -24.19
CA LEU A 119 9.08 11.18 -24.76
C LEU A 119 8.86 11.15 -26.28
N LYS A 120 8.68 12.32 -26.93
CA LYS A 120 8.39 12.46 -28.37
C LYS A 120 7.17 11.64 -28.81
N ILE A 121 6.14 11.59 -27.97
CA ILE A 121 4.88 10.91 -28.25
C ILE A 121 3.92 11.94 -28.87
N SER A 122 3.80 11.91 -30.20
CA SER A 122 2.91 12.80 -30.96
C SER A 122 1.48 12.26 -31.14
N GLU A 123 1.29 10.96 -30.88
CA GLU A 123 0.02 10.26 -31.02
C GLU A 123 -0.02 9.05 -30.08
N PHE A 124 -1.18 8.78 -29.46
CA PHE A 124 -1.41 7.50 -28.80
C PHE A 124 -1.60 6.46 -29.90
N LYS A 125 -0.61 5.59 -30.10
CA LYS A 125 -0.86 4.37 -30.86
C LYS A 125 -1.78 3.51 -30.03
N ASN A 126 -3.05 3.43 -30.44
CA ASN A 126 -3.94 2.37 -29.97
C ASN A 126 -3.22 1.03 -30.20
N SER A 127 -3.36 0.10 -29.26
CA SER A 127 -2.86 -1.25 -29.45
C SER A 127 -3.38 -1.77 -30.81
N PRO A 128 -2.61 -2.59 -31.58
CA PRO A 128 -3.00 -3.06 -32.92
C PRO A 128 -4.38 -3.73 -33.00
N ASN A 129 -4.91 -4.15 -31.85
CA ASN A 129 -6.24 -4.76 -31.68
C ASN A 129 -7.35 -3.75 -31.33
N GLY A 130 -7.09 -2.43 -31.33
CA GLY A 130 -8.08 -1.39 -31.06
C GLY A 130 -8.47 -1.22 -29.59
N TRP A 131 -7.74 -1.86 -28.66
CA TRP A 131 -8.02 -1.71 -27.23
C TRP A 131 -7.45 -0.38 -26.76
N THR A 132 -8.33 0.56 -26.43
CA THR A 132 -7.99 1.69 -25.57
C THR A 132 -7.77 1.09 -24.19
N HIS A 133 -6.52 1.00 -23.74
CA HIS A 133 -6.24 0.65 -22.34
C HIS A 133 -6.71 1.83 -21.48
N THR A 134 -8.03 1.96 -21.25
CA THR A 134 -8.49 2.60 -20.04
C THR A 134 -7.89 1.78 -18.91
N ASN A 135 -7.12 2.44 -18.05
CA ASN A 135 -6.65 1.85 -16.81
C ASN A 135 -7.86 1.16 -16.13
N PRO A 136 -7.90 -0.18 -16.00
CA PRO A 136 -9.05 -0.87 -15.42
C PRO A 136 -9.17 -0.65 -13.90
N TYR A 137 -8.28 0.18 -13.32
CA TYR A 137 -8.23 0.54 -11.91
C TYR A 137 -8.53 2.02 -11.64
N ASN A 138 -9.26 2.71 -12.52
CA ASN A 138 -9.94 3.96 -12.16
C ASN A 138 -11.27 3.67 -11.47
#